data_AF-A0AAD3YBX8-F1
#
_entry.id   AF-A0AAD3YBX8-F1
#
_cell.length_a   1.000
_cell.length_b   1.000
_cell.length_c   1.000
_cell.angle_alpha   90.00
_cell.angle_beta   90.00
_cell.angle_gamma   90.00
#
_symmetry.space_group_name_H-M   'P 1'
#
loop_
_entity.id
_entity.type
_entity.pdbx_description
1 polymer ?
#
loop_
_entity_poly.entity_id
_entity_poly.type
_entity_poly.pdbx_seq_one_letter_code
_entity_poly.pdbx_strand_id
1 'polypeptide(L)'
;MAPTAILPGHTYIHITSHMAPEDLSRQLSDSPVKLEYRGPVGELEGEHVFEVVGAADSDVWKRDSTNVIRNVREKDGVSGAAVLEAKQRAKRDEF
;
A
#
# COMPACT_ATOMS: atom_id res chain seq x y z
N MET A 1 18.30 -6.93 -2.52
CA MET A 1 17.01 -7.06 -1.82
C MET A 1 16.02 -7.64 -2.81
N ALA A 2 15.25 -8.67 -2.42
CA ALA A 2 14.33 -9.33 -3.34
C ALA A 2 13.18 -8.37 -3.72
N PRO A 3 12.71 -8.37 -4.98
CA PRO A 3 11.60 -7.53 -5.39
C PRO A 3 10.38 -7.86 -4.53
N THR A 4 9.68 -6.83 -4.08
CA THR A 4 8.45 -6.95 -3.31
C THR A 4 7.44 -7.75 -4.13
N ALA A 5 7.29 -9.04 -3.80
CA ALA A 5 6.38 -9.92 -4.50
C ALA A 5 4.94 -9.47 -4.19
N ILE A 6 4.31 -8.87 -5.19
CA ILE A 6 2.88 -8.51 -5.17
C ILE A 6 2.11 -9.81 -5.34
N LEU A 7 1.49 -10.29 -4.27
CA LEU A 7 0.73 -11.54 -4.28
C LEU A 7 -0.69 -11.30 -4.80
N PRO A 8 -1.23 -12.20 -5.65
CA PRO A 8 -2.63 -12.13 -6.06
C PRO A 8 -3.54 -12.38 -4.85
N GLY A 9 -4.59 -11.57 -4.69
CA GLY A 9 -5.50 -11.61 -3.53
C GLY A 9 -5.10 -10.69 -2.37
N HIS A 10 -3.98 -9.98 -2.49
CA HIS A 10 -3.54 -8.99 -1.52
C HIS A 10 -3.68 -7.59 -2.11
N THR A 11 -4.02 -6.62 -1.25
CA THR A 11 -4.04 -5.21 -1.65
C THR A 11 -2.79 -4.52 -1.15
N TYR A 12 -2.14 -3.79 -2.03
CA TYR A 12 -0.96 -2.99 -1.72
C TYR A 12 -1.30 -1.50 -1.85
N ILE A 13 -0.65 -0.67 -1.06
CA ILE A 13 -0.75 0.77 -1.07
C ILE A 13 0.66 1.31 -1.27
N HIS A 14 0.80 2.13 -2.30
CA HIS A 14 1.98 2.96 -2.48
C HIS A 14 1.80 4.26 -1.71
N ILE A 15 2.77 4.59 -0.87
CA ILE A 15 2.80 5.81 -0.07
C ILE A 15 4.11 6.53 -0.36
N THR A 16 4.00 7.80 -0.77
CA THR A 16 5.13 8.69 -0.97
C THR A 16 5.25 9.59 0.25
N SER A 17 6.36 9.48 0.97
CA SER A 17 6.65 10.25 2.18
C SER A 17 8.15 10.45 2.32
N HIS A 18 8.56 11.61 2.83
CA HIS A 18 9.98 11.87 3.13
C HIS A 18 10.41 11.33 4.51
N MET A 19 9.53 10.60 5.20
CA MET A 19 9.77 10.06 6.54
C MET A 19 10.39 8.66 6.50
N ALA A 20 11.02 8.27 7.60
CA ALA A 20 11.47 6.90 7.79
C ALA A 20 10.26 5.94 7.79
N PRO A 21 10.40 4.71 7.23
CA PRO A 21 9.30 3.74 7.17
C PRO A 21 8.81 3.31 8.55
N GLU A 22 9.65 3.38 9.59
CA GLU A 22 9.29 3.08 10.98
C GLU A 22 8.30 4.11 11.55
N ASP A 23 8.56 5.41 11.34
CA ASP A 23 7.66 6.49 11.72
C ASP A 23 6.36 6.44 10.93
N LEU A 24 6.47 6.21 9.62
CA LEU A 24 5.30 6.06 8.77
C LEU A 24 4.43 4.89 9.22
N SER A 25 5.02 3.72 9.50
CA SER A 25 4.29 2.55 10.01
C SER A 25 3.59 2.83 11.35
N ARG A 26 4.22 3.60 12.25
CA ARG A 26 3.59 4.07 13.50
C ARG A 26 2.40 4.97 13.25
N GLN A 27 2.51 5.95 12.36
CA GLN A 27 1.40 6.85 12.01
C GLN A 27 0.23 6.11 11.37
N LEU A 28 0.54 5.07 10.58
CA LEU A 28 -0.42 4.24 9.88
C LEU A 28 -1.07 3.19 10.76
N SER A 29 -0.51 2.88 11.92
CA SER A 29 -1.07 1.92 12.88
C SER A 29 -2.45 2.32 13.43
N ASP A 30 -2.78 3.61 13.35
CA ASP A 30 -4.08 4.20 13.73
C ASP A 30 -5.14 4.08 12.62
N SER A 31 -4.77 3.53 11.45
CA SER A 31 -5.72 3.33 10.36
C SER A 31 -6.76 2.26 10.71
N PRO A 32 -7.98 2.34 10.15
CA PRO A 32 -9.03 1.34 10.38
C PRO A 32 -8.69 -0.05 9.78
N VAL A 33 -7.60 -0.13 8.99
CA VAL A 33 -7.08 -1.36 8.42
C VAL A 33 -5.63 -1.56 8.85
N LYS A 34 -5.24 -2.83 9.00
CA LYS A 34 -3.86 -3.19 9.33
C LYS A 34 -2.99 -3.03 8.08
N LEU A 35 -2.00 -2.14 8.17
CA LEU A 35 -1.03 -1.89 7.10
C LEU A 35 0.33 -2.46 7.50
N GLU A 36 0.87 -3.35 6.69
CA GLU A 36 2.18 -3.97 6.91
C GLU A 36 3.18 -3.47 5.89
N TYR A 37 4.31 -2.92 6.35
CA TYR A 37 5.35 -2.41 5.45
C TYR A 37 6.01 -3.56 4.68
N ARG A 38 6.04 -3.45 3.35
CA ARG A 38 6.62 -4.47 2.45
C ARG A 38 7.97 -4.07 1.87
N GLY A 39 8.32 -2.79 1.92
CA GLY A 39 9.57 -2.27 1.38
C GLY A 39 9.37 -1.02 0.53
N PRO A 40 10.46 -0.46 -0.01
CA PRO A 40 10.40 0.69 -0.90
C PRO A 40 9.92 0.32 -2.31
N VAL A 41 9.46 1.31 -3.09
CA VAL A 41 9.16 1.13 -4.52
C VAL A 41 10.45 1.30 -5.31
N GLY A 42 11.04 0.18 -5.74
CA GLY A 42 12.27 0.20 -6.54
C GLY A 42 13.44 0.83 -5.78
N GLU A 43 14.12 1.78 -6.41
CA GLU A 43 15.28 2.52 -5.87
C GLU A 43 14.93 3.97 -5.48
N LEU A 44 13.64 4.33 -5.48
CA LEU A 44 13.21 5.70 -5.25
C LEU A 44 13.14 6.01 -3.75
N GLU A 45 13.88 7.04 -3.34
CA GLU A 45 13.86 7.54 -1.97
C GLU A 45 12.52 8.22 -1.67
N GLY A 46 11.92 7.84 -0.54
CA GLY A 46 10.64 8.36 -0.10
C GLY A 46 9.41 7.68 -0.72
N GLU A 47 9.59 6.56 -1.41
CA GLU A 47 8.48 5.73 -1.89
C GLU A 47 8.41 4.40 -1.13
N HIS A 48 7.23 4.08 -0.61
CA HIS A 48 7.02 2.98 0.32
C HIS A 48 5.78 2.16 -0.06
N VAL A 49 5.89 0.84 0.03
CA VAL A 49 4.79 -0.10 -0.21
C VAL A 49 4.32 -0.68 1.11
N PHE A 50 3.02 -0.59 1.33
CA PHE A 50 2.33 -1.21 2.46
C PHE A 50 1.30 -2.20 1.95
N GLU A 51 1.14 -3.33 2.63
CA GLU A 51 0.14 -4.35 2.36
C GLU A 51 -1.03 -4.18 3.34
N VAL A 52 -2.25 -4.27 2.83
CA VAL A 52 -3.47 -4.28 3.63
C VAL A 52 -3.72 -5.70 4.12
N VAL A 53 -3.43 -5.98 5.38
CA VAL A 53 -3.57 -7.32 5.98
C VAL A 53 -4.97 -7.48 6.59
N GLY A 54 -5.64 -8.58 6.24
CA GLY A 54 -6.92 -8.98 6.86
C GLY A 54 -8.17 -8.26 6.36
N ALA A 55 -8.03 -7.12 5.67
CA ALA A 55 -9.16 -6.38 5.10
C ALA A 55 -9.20 -6.38 3.56
N ALA A 56 -8.11 -6.77 2.88
CA ALA A 56 -7.95 -6.62 1.42
C ALA A 56 -9.08 -7.26 0.58
N ASP A 57 -9.58 -8.44 0.98
CA ASP A 57 -10.63 -9.16 0.25
C ASP A 57 -12.06 -8.82 0.77
N SER A 58 -12.14 -8.07 1.86
CA SER A 58 -13.41 -7.77 2.50
C SER A 58 -14.14 -6.64 1.76
N ASP A 59 -15.47 -6.73 1.64
CA ASP A 59 -16.34 -5.62 1.17
C ASP A 59 -16.06 -4.30 1.90
N VAL A 60 -15.53 -4.38 3.13
CA VAL A 60 -15.04 -3.26 3.91
C VAL A 60 -13.94 -2.50 3.16
N TRP A 61 -12.89 -3.16 2.66
CA TRP A 61 -11.85 -2.46 1.90
C TRP A 61 -12.38 -1.86 0.59
N LYS A 62 -13.27 -2.57 -0.12
CA LYS A 62 -13.86 -2.02 -1.35
C LYS A 62 -14.67 -0.74 -1.10
N ARG A 63 -15.31 -0.62 0.07
CA ARG A 63 -16.08 0.57 0.47
C ARG A 63 -15.22 1.65 1.13
N ASP A 64 -14.24 1.27 1.94
CA ASP A 64 -13.43 2.17 2.76
C ASP A 64 -12.05 2.47 2.18
N SER A 65 -11.62 1.85 1.08
CA SER A 65 -10.30 2.09 0.47
C SER A 65 -10.05 3.58 0.21
N THR A 66 -11.04 4.29 -0.34
CA THR A 66 -10.96 5.74 -0.55
C THR A 66 -10.74 6.50 0.76
N ASN A 67 -11.41 6.09 1.83
CA ASN A 67 -11.31 6.72 3.15
C ASN A 67 -9.96 6.40 3.82
N VAL A 68 -9.46 5.18 3.66
CA VAL A 68 -8.12 4.79 4.13
C VAL A 68 -7.05 5.59 3.40
N ILE A 69 -7.09 5.66 2.07
CA ILE A 69 -6.12 6.43 1.28
C ILE A 69 -6.17 7.92 1.63
N ARG A 70 -7.37 8.46 1.87
CA ARG A 70 -7.53 9.83 2.32
C ARG A 70 -6.88 10.04 3.70
N ASN A 71 -7.17 9.19 4.67
CA ASN A 71 -6.59 9.27 6.01
C ASN A 71 -5.06 9.18 5.96
N VAL A 72 -4.52 8.27 5.14
CA VAL A 72 -3.08 8.14 4.87
C VAL A 72 -2.51 9.45 4.32
N ARG A 73 -3.18 10.10 3.36
CA ARG A 73 -2.75 11.39 2.80
C ARG A 73 -2.88 12.56 3.78
N GLU A 74 -3.79 12.45 4.73
CA GLU A 74 -3.98 13.45 5.79
C GLU A 74 -2.93 13.30 6.92
N LYS A 75 -2.11 12.24 6.91
CA LYS A 75 -0.98 12.07 7.84
C LYS A 75 0.16 13.03 7.51
N ASP A 76 0.74 13.60 8.56
CA ASP A 76 1.82 14.59 8.45
C ASP A 76 3.06 13.95 7.82
N GLY A 77 3.62 14.59 6.80
CA GLY A 77 4.79 14.11 6.05
C GLY A 77 4.47 13.11 4.92
N VAL A 78 3.21 12.77 4.67
CA VAL A 78 2.80 12.01 3.48
C VAL A 78 2.50 12.96 2.33
N SER A 79 3.24 12.84 1.22
CA SER A 79 3.02 13.62 0.00
C SER A 79 2.03 12.95 -0.95
N GLY A 80 1.93 11.63 -0.90
CA GLY A 80 1.04 10.88 -1.79
C GLY A 80 0.68 9.51 -1.23
N ALA A 81 -0.53 9.03 -1.55
CA ALA A 81 -0.89 7.64 -1.34
C ALA A 81 -1.83 7.18 -2.46
N ALA A 82 -1.60 5.97 -2.95
CA ALA A 82 -2.36 5.36 -4.03
C ALA A 82 -2.46 3.84 -3.82
N VAL A 83 -3.60 3.24 -4.14
CA VAL A 83 -3.74 1.78 -4.12
C VAL A 83 -2.97 1.21 -5.30
N LEU A 84 -2.03 0.31 -5.00
CA LEU A 84 -1.44 -0.58 -5.98
C LEU A 84 -2.39 -1.75 -6.16
N GLU A 85 -3.31 -1.59 -7.11
CA GLU A 85 -4.04 -2.73 -7.62
C GLU A 85 -3.00 -3.65 -8.26
N ALA A 86 -2.92 -4.89 -7.75
CA ALA A 86 -2.32 -5.98 -8.50
C ALA A 86 -3.19 -6.14 -9.75
N LYS A 87 -2.92 -5.33 -10.79
CA LYS A 87 -3.35 -5.66 -12.15
C LYS A 87 -2.72 -7.00 -12.39
N GLN A 88 -3.50 -8.04 -12.14
CA GLN A 88 -3.29 -9.39 -12.61
C GLN A 88 -2.76 -9.18 -14.02
N ARG A 89 -1.47 -9.41 -14.23
CA ARG A 89 -0.99 -9.60 -15.59
C ARG A 89 -1.79 -10.81 -16.02
N ALA A 90 -2.92 -10.57 -16.67
CA ALA A 90 -3.48 -11.55 -17.56
C ALA A 90 -2.29 -11.90 -18.43
N LYS A 91 -1.74 -13.10 -18.21
CA LYS A 91 -0.89 -13.77 -19.20
C LYS A 91 -1.64 -13.53 -20.50
N ARG A 92 -1.10 -12.65 -21.34
CA ARG A 92 -1.55 -12.57 -22.71
C ARG A 92 -1.06 -13.89 -23.27
N ASP A 93 -1.99 -14.84 -23.31
CA ASP A 93 -1.87 -16.09 -24.03
C ASP A 93 -1.42 -15.69 -25.44
N GLU A 94 -0.15 -15.95 -25.74
CA GLU A 94 0.36 -15.89 -27.10
C GLU A 94 -0.16 -17.17 -27.77
N PHE A 95 -1.28 -17.06 -28.49
CA PHE A 95 -1.76 -18.04 -29.46
C PHE A 95 -1.91 -17.37 -30.82
#